data_AF-A0A1H8GRZ8-F1
#
_entry.id   AF-A0A1H8GRZ8-F1
#
_cell.length_a   1.000
_cell.length_b   1.000
_cell.length_c   1.000
_cell.angle_alpha   90.00
_cell.angle_beta   90.00
_cell.angle_gamma   90.00
#
_symmetry.space_group_name_H-M   'P 1'
#
loop_
_entity.id
_entity.type
_entity.pdbx_description
1 polymer ?
#
loop_
_entity_poly.entity_id
_entity_poly.type
_entity_poly.pdbx_seq_one_letter_code
_entity_poly.pdbx_strand_id
1 'polypeptide(L)' 'MLPKTIHQLMEETPVQLSISGAISEMENVDGAESVHHVHIWQLDEHHSALEAHVVIKQLYFTGY' A
#
# COMPACT_ATOMS: atom_id res chain seq x y z
N MET A 1 -20.78 1.10 21.46
CA MET A 1 -19.46 0.80 20.88
C MET A 1 -19.52 -0.56 20.17
N LEU A 2 -20.22 -0.65 19.03
CA LEU A 2 -20.37 -1.90 18.25
C LEU A 2 -20.01 -1.76 16.75
N PRO A 3 -20.22 -0.62 16.06
CA PRO A 3 -19.99 -0.58 14.61
C PRO A 3 -18.51 -0.51 14.20
N LYS A 4 -17.64 0.12 15.01
CA LYS A 4 -16.20 0.25 14.69
C LYS A 4 -15.46 -1.10 14.64
N THR A 5 -15.80 -2.01 15.55
CA THR A 5 -15.16 -3.33 15.63
C THR A 5 -15.52 -4.21 14.45
N ILE A 6 -16.74 -4.08 13.90
CA ILE A 6 -17.17 -4.82 12.69
C ILE A 6 -16.41 -4.32 11.46
N HIS A 7 -16.19 -2.99 11.36
CA HIS A 7 -15.46 -2.39 10.24
C HIS A 7 -13.99 -2.85 10.19
N GLN A 8 -13.35 -3.04 11.35
CA GLN A 8 -12.01 -3.65 11.44
C GLN A 8 -12.01 -5.14 11.06
N LEU A 9 -13.05 -5.88 11.45
CA LEU A 9 -13.18 -7.32 11.15
C LEU A 9 -13.52 -7.63 9.67
N MET A 10 -14.04 -6.64 8.93
CA MET A 10 -14.47 -6.80 7.53
C MET A 10 -13.38 -6.42 6.51
N GLU A 11 -12.14 -6.15 6.97
CA GLU A 11 -11.00 -5.77 6.11
C GLU A 11 -11.29 -4.59 5.16
N GLU A 12 -12.26 -3.73 5.50
CA GLU A 12 -12.57 -2.56 4.69
C GLU A 12 -11.39 -1.57 4.76
N THR A 13 -10.98 -1.07 3.59
CA THR A 13 -9.92 -0.08 3.46
C THR A 13 -10.18 1.11 4.38
N PRO A 14 -9.19 1.58 5.17
CA PRO A 14 -9.40 2.69 6.09
C PRO A 14 -9.99 3.89 5.35
N VAL A 15 -11.13 4.41 5.82
CA VAL A 15 -11.90 5.53 5.21
C VAL A 15 -11.04 6.76 4.87
N GLN A 16 -9.88 6.90 5.51
CA GLN A 16 -8.98 8.05 5.37
C GLN A 16 -7.81 7.81 4.40
N LEU A 17 -7.67 6.61 3.84
CA LEU A 17 -6.54 6.27 2.97
C LEU A 17 -7.00 6.10 1.52
N SER A 18 -6.56 7.02 0.66
CA SER A 18 -6.74 6.88 -0.77
C SER A 18 -5.76 5.85 -1.31
N ILE A 19 -6.25 4.68 -1.72
CA ILE A 19 -5.41 3.64 -2.36
C ILE A 19 -4.67 4.21 -3.56
N SER A 20 -5.35 5.00 -4.40
CA SER A 20 -4.73 5.64 -5.56
C SER A 20 -3.65 6.65 -5.18
N GLY A 21 -3.84 7.38 -4.07
CA GLY A 21 -2.83 8.28 -3.53
C GLY A 21 -1.60 7.52 -3.03
N ALA A 22 -1.82 6.44 -2.27
CA ALA A 22 -0.73 5.58 -1.80
C ALA A 22 0.07 4.97 -2.96
N ILE A 23 -0.61 4.47 -4.00
CA ILE A 23 0.04 3.97 -5.23
C ILE A 23 0.90 5.07 -5.85
N SER A 24 0.33 6.27 -6.06
CA SER A 24 1.08 7.39 -6.67
C SER A 24 2.32 7.78 -5.87
N GLU A 25 2.22 7.81 -4.54
CA GLU A 25 3.37 8.11 -3.68
C GLU A 25 4.43 7.00 -3.72
N MET A 26 4.02 5.74 -3.77
CA MET A 26 4.93 4.61 -3.90
C MET A 26 5.63 4.57 -5.27
N GLU A 27 4.93 4.90 -6.35
CA GLU A 27 5.49 5.00 -7.70
C GLU A 27 6.44 6.20 -7.87
N ASN A 28 6.32 7.23 -7.02
CA ASN A 28 7.27 8.36 -6.99
C ASN A 28 8.60 8.02 -6.31
N VAL A 29 8.72 6.88 -5.62
CA VAL A 29 9.97 6.43 -5.00
C VAL A 29 10.96 6.05 -6.10
N ASP A 30 12.19 6.59 -6.04
CA ASP A 30 13.19 6.23 -7.04
C ASP A 30 13.51 4.73 -7.01
N GLY A 31 13.63 4.15 -8.19
CA GLY A 31 13.74 2.71 -8.38
C GLY A 31 12.40 1.96 -8.45
N ALA A 32 11.27 2.52 -8.00
CA ALA A 32 9.96 1.93 -8.29
C ALA A 32 9.55 2.25 -9.74
N GLU A 33 9.09 1.23 -10.46
CA GLU A 33 8.62 1.36 -11.84
C GLU A 33 7.09 1.26 -11.93
N SER A 34 6.47 0.40 -11.12
CA SER A 34 5.01 0.28 -11.04
C SER A 34 4.59 -0.44 -9.75
N VAL A 35 3.41 -0.10 -9.22
CA VAL A 35 2.81 -0.75 -8.05
C VAL A 35 1.41 -1.30 -8.39
N HIS A 36 1.16 -2.57 -8.09
CA HIS A 36 -0.12 -3.23 -8.36
C HIS A 36 -0.52 -4.20 -7.24
N HIS A 37 -1.78 -4.67 -7.27
CA HIS A 37 -2.38 -5.54 -6.23
C HIS A 37 -2.17 -5.01 -4.81
N VAL A 38 -2.49 -3.73 -4.59
CA VAL A 38 -2.35 -3.09 -3.27
C VAL A 38 -3.52 -3.45 -2.37
N HIS A 39 -3.22 -4.04 -1.22
CA HIS A 39 -4.16 -4.30 -0.14
C HIS A 39 -3.74 -3.51 1.10
N ILE A 40 -4.70 -2.84 1.74
CA ILE A 40 -4.47 -2.04 2.93
C ILE A 40 -5.56 -2.36 3.93
N TRP A 41 -5.16 -2.77 5.13
CA TRP A 41 -6.08 -3.12 6.21
C TRP A 41 -5.70 -2.42 7.51
N GLN A 42 -6.68 -2.25 8.39
CA GLN A 42 -6.48 -1.70 9.72
C GLN A 42 -6.38 -2.86 10.73
N LEU A 43 -5.24 -3.01 11.40
CA LEU A 43 -5.03 -4.07 12.41
C LEU A 43 -5.70 -3.71 13.75
N ASP A 44 -5.62 -2.45 14.16
CA ASP A 44 -6.27 -1.91 15.36
C ASP A 44 -6.49 -0.38 15.24
N GLU A 45 -6.83 0.32 16.31
CA GLU A 45 -7.10 1.78 16.26
C GLU A 45 -5.88 2.65 15.88
N HIS A 46 -4.67 2.10 15.87
CA HIS A 46 -3.40 2.83 15.66
C HIS A 46 -2.51 2.23 14.58
N HIS A 47 -2.72 0.97 14.20
CA HIS A 47 -1.84 0.28 13.26
C HIS A 47 -2.59 -0.11 11.97
N SER A 48 -2.04 0.32 10.84
CA SER A 48 -2.43 -0.11 9.50
C SER A 48 -1.34 -1.01 8.93
N ALA A 49 -1.71 -1.97 8.09
CA ALA A 49 -0.79 -2.80 7.34
C ALA A 49 -1.12 -2.73 5.85
N LEU A 50 -0.09 -2.92 5.03
CA LEU A 50 -0.14 -2.78 3.58
C LEU A 50 0.64 -3.92 2.94
N GLU A 51 0.06 -4.50 1.90
CA GLU A 51 0.68 -5.43 0.97
C GLU A 51 0.59 -4.85 -0.44
N ALA A 52 1.65 -4.98 -1.23
CA ALA A 52 1.68 -4.52 -2.62
C ALA A 52 2.72 -5.29 -3.43
N HIS A 53 2.45 -5.48 -4.72
CA HIS A 53 3.45 -5.93 -5.67
C HIS A 53 4.13 -4.72 -6.31
N VAL A 54 5.46 -4.65 -6.21
CA VAL A 54 6.25 -3.54 -6.73
C VAL A 54 7.19 -4.05 -7.81
N VAL A 55 7.14 -3.43 -8.99
CA VAL A 55 8.14 -3.61 -10.05
C VAL A 55 9.27 -2.62 -9.79
N ILE A 56 10.51 -3.11 -9.78
CA ILE A 56 11.70 -2.31 -9.52
C ILE A 56 12.50 -2.15 -10.81
N LYS A 57 12.98 -0.93 -11.07
CA LYS A 57 13.82 -0.61 -12.23
C LYS A 57 15.05 -1.52 -12.26
N GLN A 58 15.29 -2.14 -13.41
CA GLN A 58 16.52 -2.90 -13.60
C GLN A 58 17.71 -1.97 -13.76
N LEU A 59 18.67 -2.06 -12.83
CA LEU A 59 19.96 -1.41 -12.98
C LEU A 59 20.86 -2.30 -13.84
N TYR A 60 21.06 -1.90 -15.09
CA TYR A 60 22.08 -2.53 -15.93
C TYR A 60 23.45 -2.00 -15.55
N PHE A 61 24.31 -2.87 -15.04
CA PHE A 61 25.71 -2.55 -14.82
C PHE A 61 26.42 -2.55 -16.18
N THR A 62 26.61 -1.39 -16.80
CA THR A 62 27.48 -1.27 -17.97
C THR A 62 28.93 -1.28 -17.48
N GLY A 63 29.46 -2.48 -17.27
CA GLY A 63 30.89 -2.70 -17.04
C GLY A 63 31.67 -2.43 -18.32
N TYR A 64 32.22 -1.22 -18.42
CA TYR A 64 33.43 -0.95 -19.20
C TYR A 64 34.62 -0.93 -18.25
#